data_AF-A0A430HAN6-F1
#
_entry.id   AF-A0A430HAN6-F1
#
_cell.length_a   1.000
_cell.length_b   1.000
_cell.length_c   1.000
_cell.angle_alpha   90.00
_cell.angle_beta   90.00
_cell.angle_gamma   90.00
#
_symmetry.space_group_name_H-M   'P 1'
#
loop_
_entity.id
_entity.type
_entity.pdbx_description
1 polymer ?
#
loop_
_entity_poly.entity_id
_entity_poly.type
_entity_poly.pdbx_seq_one_letter_code
_entity_poly.pdbx_strand_id
1 'polypeptide(L)'
;MEPESLSDEAIEAQYFPGTVPPAGPALLQYRIADGRPDGAGNYFFNAVGGIEILLPEINGQPADDAVNLLSLVAAHFEDMREAAFRLAKLFTRDAGSWSLDSIDLGTAAAADRCDFQVHLSLSPDDGSESYGYTDFVACFRRHKRPEREPFSAFKLVIEFL
;
A
#
# COMPACT_ATOMS: atom_id res chain seq x y z
N MET A 1 4.50 -21.19 47.53
CA MET A 1 3.74 -21.20 46.27
C MET A 1 3.45 -19.74 45.98
N GLU A 2 4.31 -19.09 45.21
CA GLU A 2 4.00 -17.76 44.69
C GLU A 2 2.94 -17.92 43.60
N PRO A 3 1.91 -17.04 43.54
CA PRO A 3 0.96 -17.08 42.44
C PRO A 3 1.69 -16.68 41.15
N GLU A 4 1.64 -17.56 40.14
CA GLU A 4 2.13 -17.25 38.79
C GLU A 4 1.40 -15.99 38.31
N SER A 5 2.13 -14.89 38.14
CA SER A 5 1.59 -13.68 37.54
C SER A 5 1.28 -13.98 36.08
N LEU A 6 -0.01 -14.06 35.74
CA LEU A 6 -0.46 -14.10 34.34
C LEU A 6 0.04 -12.83 33.65
N SER A 7 0.64 -12.98 32.46
CA SER A 7 1.03 -11.83 31.64
C SER A 7 -0.20 -11.01 31.25
N ASP A 8 -0.02 -9.71 31.01
CA ASP A 8 -1.08 -8.81 30.57
C ASP A 8 -1.80 -9.36 29.31
N GLU A 9 -1.05 -10.05 28.45
CA GLU A 9 -1.54 -10.73 27.24
C GLU A 9 -2.44 -11.94 27.55
N ALA A 10 -2.14 -12.71 28.60
CA ALA A 10 -2.98 -13.81 29.07
C ALA A 10 -4.26 -13.30 29.76
N ILE A 11 -4.17 -12.13 30.41
CA ILE A 11 -5.31 -11.44 31.02
C ILE A 11 -6.25 -10.94 29.91
N GLU A 12 -5.74 -10.23 28.89
CA GLU A 12 -6.57 -9.75 27.77
C GLU A 12 -7.26 -10.90 27.01
N ALA A 13 -6.56 -12.00 26.76
CA ALA A 13 -7.13 -13.18 26.10
C ALA A 13 -8.26 -13.85 26.90
N GLN A 14 -8.27 -13.72 28.23
CA GLN A 14 -9.31 -14.26 29.10
C GLN A 14 -10.56 -13.36 29.19
N TYR A 15 -10.38 -12.03 29.12
CA TYR A 15 -11.45 -11.06 29.31
C TYR A 15 -12.12 -10.60 28.00
N PHE A 16 -11.46 -10.74 26.85
CA PHE A 16 -12.02 -10.36 25.54
C PHE A 16 -11.83 -11.47 24.48
N PRO A 17 -12.57 -12.58 24.56
CA PRO A 17 -12.50 -13.64 23.55
C PRO A 17 -13.02 -13.09 22.21
N GLY A 18 -12.11 -12.71 21.32
CA GLY A 18 -12.40 -12.21 19.97
C GLY A 18 -11.81 -10.84 19.59
N THR A 19 -10.94 -10.23 20.40
CA THR A 19 -10.35 -8.90 20.07
C THR A 19 -8.87 -8.91 19.67
N VAL A 20 -8.21 -10.07 19.67
CA VAL A 20 -6.89 -10.19 19.04
C VAL A 20 -7.12 -10.53 17.56
N PRO A 21 -7.01 -9.58 16.62
CA PRO A 21 -6.95 -9.94 15.21
C PRO A 21 -5.78 -10.91 15.02
N PRO A 22 -5.91 -11.95 14.18
CA PRO A 22 -4.81 -12.86 13.95
C PRO A 22 -3.59 -12.04 13.50
N ALA A 23 -2.43 -12.35 14.08
CA ALA A 23 -1.12 -11.81 13.72
C ALA A 23 -0.68 -12.27 12.31
N GLY A 24 -1.55 -12.10 11.32
CA GLY A 24 -1.25 -12.20 9.91
C GLY A 24 -1.04 -10.79 9.33
N PRO A 25 -0.33 -10.65 8.20
CA PRO A 25 -0.19 -9.37 7.54
C PRO A 25 -1.58 -8.82 7.20
N ALA A 26 -1.80 -7.52 7.41
CA ALA A 26 -3.02 -6.86 6.97
C ALA A 26 -3.16 -7.04 5.45
N LEU A 27 -4.26 -7.66 5.02
CA LEU A 27 -4.53 -7.87 3.60
C LEU A 27 -5.26 -6.65 3.04
N LEU A 28 -4.84 -6.19 1.86
CA LEU A 28 -5.58 -5.18 1.12
C LEU A 28 -6.94 -5.77 0.69
N GLN A 29 -8.02 -5.25 1.25
CA GLN A 29 -9.38 -5.69 0.93
C GLN A 29 -9.99 -4.77 -0.14
N TYR A 30 -10.49 -5.33 -1.23
CA TYR A 30 -11.05 -4.56 -2.34
C TYR A 30 -12.13 -5.34 -3.09
N ARG A 31 -12.92 -4.61 -3.88
CA ARG A 31 -13.94 -5.16 -4.78
C ARG A 31 -13.89 -4.46 -6.13
N ILE A 32 -13.38 -5.17 -7.14
CA ILE A 32 -13.25 -4.63 -8.51
C ILE A 32 -14.61 -4.22 -9.08
N ALA A 33 -15.69 -4.94 -8.73
CA ALA A 33 -17.04 -4.65 -9.20
C ALA A 33 -17.57 -3.26 -8.81
N ASP A 34 -16.95 -2.61 -7.81
CA ASP A 34 -17.32 -1.26 -7.36
C ASP A 34 -16.62 -0.16 -8.21
N GLY A 35 -15.81 -0.57 -9.19
CA GLY A 35 -15.02 0.31 -10.02
C GLY A 35 -15.70 0.82 -11.29
N ARG A 36 -14.97 1.70 -11.98
CA ARG A 36 -15.40 2.31 -13.23
C ARG A 36 -14.19 2.77 -14.07
N PRO A 37 -14.32 2.88 -15.39
CA PRO A 37 -13.34 3.60 -16.21
C PRO A 37 -13.21 5.06 -15.77
N ASP A 38 -11.98 5.58 -15.71
CA ASP A 38 -11.69 6.98 -15.35
C ASP A 38 -11.68 7.93 -16.57
N GLY A 39 -11.65 7.38 -17.78
CA GLY A 39 -11.57 8.13 -19.04
C GLY A 39 -10.15 8.51 -19.47
N ALA A 40 -9.13 8.19 -18.65
CA ALA A 40 -7.70 8.33 -18.94
C ALA A 40 -7.04 7.00 -19.33
N GLY A 41 -7.84 5.96 -19.57
CA GLY A 41 -7.37 4.62 -19.90
C GLY A 41 -7.10 3.74 -18.67
N ASN A 42 -7.61 4.12 -17.49
CA ASN A 42 -7.58 3.27 -16.31
C ASN A 42 -8.98 2.91 -15.83
N TYR A 43 -9.05 1.85 -15.03
CA TYR A 43 -10.19 1.38 -14.29
C TYR A 43 -9.93 1.65 -12.82
N PHE A 44 -10.73 2.54 -12.24
CA PHE A 44 -10.57 3.09 -10.91
C PHE A 44 -11.56 2.47 -9.92
N PHE A 45 -11.09 2.16 -8.72
CA PHE A 45 -11.93 1.83 -7.56
C PHE A 45 -11.17 2.10 -6.25
N ASN A 46 -11.90 2.05 -5.13
CA ASN A 46 -11.31 2.18 -3.80
C ASN A 46 -11.23 0.82 -3.10
N ALA A 47 -10.10 0.56 -2.47
CA ALA A 47 -9.98 -0.48 -1.47
C ALA A 47 -10.52 0.00 -0.11
N VAL A 48 -10.71 -0.93 0.82
CA VAL A 48 -11.04 -0.61 2.21
C VAL A 48 -9.94 0.26 2.80
N GLY A 49 -10.32 1.30 3.54
CA GLY A 49 -9.39 2.29 4.09
C GLY A 49 -9.18 3.51 3.19
N GLY A 50 -9.85 3.58 2.03
CA GLY A 50 -9.80 4.75 1.16
C GLY A 50 -8.61 4.78 0.21
N ILE A 51 -7.88 3.67 0.10
CA ILE A 51 -6.76 3.54 -0.84
C ILE A 51 -7.32 3.45 -2.26
N GLU A 52 -6.90 4.38 -3.11
CA GLU A 52 -7.28 4.39 -4.52
C GLU A 52 -6.50 3.33 -5.30
N ILE A 53 -7.16 2.61 -6.19
CA ILE A 53 -6.55 1.60 -7.05
C ILE A 53 -6.83 1.95 -8.51
N LEU A 54 -5.77 2.05 -9.30
CA LEU A 54 -5.84 2.25 -10.74
C LEU A 54 -5.28 1.03 -11.47
N LEU A 55 -6.09 0.43 -12.33
CA LEU A 55 -5.68 -0.66 -13.23
C LEU A 55 -5.76 -0.17 -14.69
N PRO A 56 -4.94 -0.65 -15.62
CA PRO A 56 -5.14 -0.39 -17.05
C PRO A 56 -6.54 -0.85 -17.49
N GLU A 57 -7.20 -0.04 -18.32
CA GLU A 57 -8.52 -0.35 -18.85
C GLU A 57 -8.45 -0.88 -20.28
N ILE A 58 -9.20 -1.94 -20.56
CA ILE A 58 -9.39 -2.54 -21.87
C ILE A 58 -10.90 -2.77 -22.07
N ASN A 59 -11.49 -2.04 -23.02
CA ASN A 59 -12.92 -2.14 -23.38
C ASN A 59 -13.88 -1.94 -22.20
N GLY A 60 -13.61 -0.95 -21.35
CA GLY A 60 -14.41 -0.57 -20.19
C GLY A 60 -14.25 -1.51 -18.98
N GLN A 61 -13.26 -2.40 -19.00
CA GLN A 61 -12.96 -3.36 -17.93
C GLN A 61 -11.48 -3.28 -17.55
N PRO A 62 -11.10 -3.64 -16.31
CA PRO A 62 -9.69 -3.73 -15.95
C PRO A 62 -9.01 -4.86 -16.71
N ALA A 63 -7.73 -4.66 -17.08
CA ALA A 63 -6.94 -5.67 -17.74
C ALA A 63 -6.67 -6.89 -16.82
N ASP A 64 -6.84 -8.10 -17.35
CA ASP A 64 -6.73 -9.35 -16.57
C ASP A 64 -5.35 -9.54 -15.92
N ASP A 65 -4.29 -9.17 -16.61
CA ASP A 65 -2.91 -9.23 -16.10
C ASP A 65 -2.70 -8.28 -14.92
N ALA A 66 -3.28 -7.08 -14.98
CA ALA A 66 -3.25 -6.12 -13.88
C ALA A 66 -4.08 -6.58 -12.69
N VAL A 67 -5.24 -7.23 -12.92
CA VAL A 67 -6.03 -7.85 -11.84
C VAL A 67 -5.22 -8.94 -11.13
N ASN A 68 -4.53 -9.80 -11.89
CA ASN A 68 -3.67 -10.84 -11.32
C ASN A 68 -2.49 -10.24 -10.54
N LEU A 69 -1.89 -9.17 -11.05
CA LEU A 69 -0.82 -8.47 -10.35
C LEU A 69 -1.33 -7.82 -9.06
N LEU A 70 -2.50 -7.18 -9.09
CA LEU A 70 -3.12 -6.60 -7.91
C LEU A 70 -3.38 -7.67 -6.84
N SER A 71 -3.84 -8.86 -7.21
CA SER A 71 -4.01 -9.96 -6.24
C SER A 71 -2.69 -10.36 -5.58
N LEU A 72 -1.57 -10.33 -6.32
CA LEU A 72 -0.24 -10.56 -5.74
C LEU A 72 0.19 -9.40 -4.84
N VAL A 73 -0.06 -8.14 -5.23
CA VAL A 73 0.21 -6.96 -4.40
C VAL A 73 -0.59 -7.03 -3.10
N ALA A 74 -1.87 -7.38 -3.16
CA ALA A 74 -2.74 -7.50 -1.99
C ALA A 74 -2.28 -8.60 -1.02
N ALA A 75 -1.76 -9.71 -1.54
CA ALA A 75 -1.20 -10.79 -0.72
C ALA A 75 0.09 -10.39 0.01
N HIS A 76 0.80 -9.38 -0.49
CA HIS A 76 2.07 -8.87 0.06
C HIS A 76 1.96 -7.39 0.43
N PHE A 77 0.75 -6.94 0.78
CA PHE A 77 0.44 -5.52 0.94
C PHE A 77 1.31 -4.87 2.02
N GLU A 78 1.43 -5.49 3.19
CA GLU A 78 2.23 -4.94 4.28
C GLU A 78 3.72 -4.87 3.95
N ASP A 79 4.29 -5.93 3.37
CA ASP A 79 5.71 -5.95 2.97
C ASP A 79 6.01 -4.82 1.97
N MET A 80 5.13 -4.66 0.98
CA MET A 80 5.20 -3.61 -0.02
C MET A 80 5.06 -2.21 0.62
N ARG A 81 4.07 -2.02 1.49
CA ARG A 81 3.79 -0.75 2.19
C ARG A 81 4.98 -0.34 3.04
N GLU A 82 5.54 -1.26 3.81
CA GLU A 82 6.74 -1.01 4.60
C GLU A 82 7.96 -0.66 3.74
N ALA A 83 8.14 -1.34 2.61
CA ALA A 83 9.22 -1.03 1.68
C ALA A 83 9.07 0.36 1.08
N ALA A 84 7.86 0.76 0.70
CA ALA A 84 7.54 2.10 0.20
C ALA A 84 7.84 3.16 1.26
N PHE A 85 7.38 2.95 2.50
CA PHE A 85 7.60 3.89 3.61
C PHE A 85 9.09 3.99 3.97
N ARG A 86 9.82 2.87 4.01
CA ARG A 86 11.29 2.89 4.21
C ARG A 86 11.97 3.71 3.14
N LEU A 87 11.59 3.52 1.87
CA LEU A 87 12.19 4.26 0.77
C LEU A 87 11.93 5.76 0.91
N ALA A 88 10.68 6.17 1.16
CA ALA A 88 10.31 7.57 1.32
C ALA A 88 11.04 8.25 2.50
N LYS A 89 11.13 7.57 3.65
CA LYS A 89 11.86 8.03 4.85
C LYS A 89 13.36 8.24 4.63
N LEU A 90 13.97 7.67 3.58
CA LEU A 90 15.37 7.96 3.27
C LEU A 90 15.57 9.36 2.67
N PHE A 91 14.50 9.96 2.12
CA PHE A 91 14.55 11.25 1.43
C PHE A 91 13.98 12.40 2.26
N THR A 92 13.12 12.12 3.24
CA THR A 92 12.65 13.12 4.20
C THR A 92 13.40 12.99 5.52
N ARG A 93 13.73 14.12 6.15
CA ARG A 93 14.31 14.14 7.51
C ARG A 93 13.28 14.45 8.59
N ASP A 94 12.08 14.85 8.17
CA ASP A 94 11.04 15.31 9.08
C ASP A 94 10.31 14.11 9.68
N ALA A 95 10.06 14.22 10.98
CA ALA A 95 9.24 13.26 11.70
C ALA A 95 7.76 13.47 11.32
N GLY A 96 7.04 12.36 11.22
CA GLY A 96 5.65 12.38 10.81
C GLY A 96 5.09 11.00 10.55
N SER A 97 3.79 10.98 10.29
CA SER A 97 3.05 9.79 9.91
C SER A 97 2.95 9.67 8.39
N TRP A 98 3.27 8.49 7.88
CA TRP A 98 3.17 8.18 6.46
C TRP A 98 1.87 7.44 6.17
N SER A 99 1.20 7.86 5.11
CA SER A 99 0.00 7.24 4.58
C SER A 99 0.28 6.71 3.18
N LEU A 100 -0.45 5.65 2.80
CA LEU A 100 -0.52 5.14 1.44
C LEU A 100 -1.85 5.60 0.87
N ASP A 101 -1.80 6.42 -0.17
CA ASP A 101 -2.99 7.05 -0.74
C ASP A 101 -3.51 6.28 -1.95
N SER A 102 -2.61 5.78 -2.81
CA SER A 102 -3.01 4.99 -3.97
C SER A 102 -2.00 3.92 -4.39
N ILE A 103 -2.49 2.94 -5.15
CA ILE A 103 -1.69 1.97 -5.89
C ILE A 103 -2.05 2.08 -7.37
N ASP A 104 -1.09 2.48 -8.19
CA ASP A 104 -1.25 2.61 -9.65
C ASP A 104 -0.54 1.45 -10.35
N LEU A 105 -1.31 0.60 -11.02
CA LEU A 105 -0.84 -0.45 -11.93
C LEU A 105 -1.10 -0.04 -13.40
N GLY A 106 -1.56 1.19 -13.60
CA GLY A 106 -2.09 1.77 -14.81
C GLY A 106 -1.03 2.46 -15.67
N THR A 107 -1.48 3.51 -16.34
CA THR A 107 -0.67 4.23 -17.35
C THR A 107 0.55 4.93 -16.74
N ALA A 108 0.48 5.43 -15.51
CA ALA A 108 1.63 6.06 -14.84
C ALA A 108 2.73 5.04 -14.56
N ALA A 109 2.39 3.87 -14.03
CA ALA A 109 3.34 2.78 -13.82
C ALA A 109 4.04 2.35 -15.12
N ALA A 110 3.29 2.25 -16.22
CA ALA A 110 3.83 1.92 -17.52
C ALA A 110 4.79 2.99 -18.05
N ALA A 111 4.44 4.27 -17.93
CA ALA A 111 5.29 5.39 -18.35
C ALA A 111 6.65 5.38 -17.64
N ASP A 112 6.64 5.01 -16.37
CA ASP A 112 7.81 4.93 -15.51
C ASP A 112 8.57 3.59 -15.55
N ARG A 113 8.10 2.66 -16.39
CA ARG A 113 8.72 1.34 -16.61
C ARG A 113 8.83 0.54 -15.30
N CYS A 114 7.81 0.63 -14.46
CA CYS A 114 7.62 -0.21 -13.28
C CYS A 114 6.40 -1.11 -13.46
N ASP A 115 6.28 -2.13 -12.60
CA ASP A 115 5.11 -3.01 -12.61
C ASP A 115 3.92 -2.35 -11.90
N PHE A 116 4.20 -1.54 -10.86
CA PHE A 116 3.22 -0.68 -10.20
C PHE A 116 3.91 0.44 -9.41
N GLN A 117 3.13 1.43 -9.01
CA GLN A 117 3.50 2.57 -8.19
C GLN A 117 2.64 2.64 -6.94
N VAL A 118 3.19 3.26 -5.91
CA VAL A 118 2.53 3.50 -4.65
C VAL A 118 2.70 4.97 -4.32
N HIS A 119 1.60 5.69 -4.19
CA HIS A 119 1.59 7.11 -3.83
C HIS A 119 1.46 7.24 -2.33
N LEU A 120 2.27 8.15 -1.78
CA LEU A 120 2.43 8.32 -0.35
C LEU A 120 2.37 9.79 0.01
N SER A 121 1.73 10.07 1.14
CA SER A 121 1.72 11.38 1.77
C SER A 121 2.39 11.32 3.14
N LEU A 122 3.01 12.45 3.50
CA LEU A 122 3.59 12.67 4.83
C LEU A 122 2.74 13.71 5.56
N SER A 123 2.27 13.34 6.75
CA SER A 123 1.70 14.27 7.74
C SER A 123 2.76 14.58 8.80
N PRO A 124 3.39 15.76 8.79
CA PRO A 124 4.43 16.14 9.74
C PRO A 124 3.92 16.23 11.18
N ASP A 125 4.77 15.86 12.14
CA ASP A 125 4.43 15.92 13.58
C ASP A 125 4.30 17.36 14.10
N ASP A 126 4.94 18.32 13.44
CA ASP A 126 4.83 19.74 13.78
C ASP A 126 3.49 20.36 13.35
N GLY A 127 2.62 19.58 12.70
CA GLY A 127 1.30 19.99 12.21
C GLY A 127 1.36 20.93 11.01
N SER A 128 2.53 21.10 10.39
CA SER A 128 2.66 21.91 9.18
C SER A 128 2.04 21.21 7.97
N GLU A 129 1.54 22.00 7.03
CA GLU A 129 1.13 21.52 5.70
C GLU A 129 2.29 21.55 4.70
N SER A 130 3.54 21.50 5.18
CA SER A 130 4.74 21.66 4.36
C SER A 130 4.86 20.66 3.21
N TYR A 131 4.17 19.53 3.32
CA TYR A 131 4.12 18.47 2.31
C TYR A 131 2.74 18.28 1.68
N GLY A 132 1.76 19.15 1.97
CA GLY A 132 0.39 19.03 1.44
C GLY A 132 0.28 19.12 -0.09
N TYR A 133 1.34 19.59 -0.75
CA TYR A 133 1.49 19.67 -2.21
C TYR A 133 2.59 18.73 -2.74
N THR A 134 3.11 17.83 -1.91
CA THR A 134 4.18 16.90 -2.30
C THR A 134 3.63 15.49 -2.33
N ASP A 135 3.81 14.81 -3.46
CA ASP A 135 3.49 13.40 -3.61
C ASP A 135 4.78 12.57 -3.70
N PHE A 136 4.85 11.50 -2.91
CA PHE A 136 6.00 10.59 -2.87
C PHE A 136 5.61 9.27 -3.53
N VAL A 137 6.12 9.05 -4.73
CA VAL A 137 5.75 7.89 -5.55
C VAL A 137 6.85 6.85 -5.51
N ALA A 138 6.61 5.74 -4.81
CA ALA A 138 7.50 4.60 -4.78
C ALA A 138 7.18 3.63 -5.93
N CYS A 139 8.15 3.40 -6.82
CA CYS A 139 7.97 2.51 -7.97
C CYS A 139 8.54 1.11 -7.69
N PHE A 140 7.76 0.09 -8.02
CA PHE A 140 8.07 -1.30 -7.75
C PHE A 140 8.28 -2.12 -9.02
N ARG A 141 9.17 -3.10 -8.92
CA ARG A 141 9.31 -4.16 -9.93
C ARG A 141 9.18 -5.54 -9.32
N ARG A 142 8.59 -6.45 -10.07
CA ARG A 142 8.47 -7.86 -9.74
C ARG A 142 9.80 -8.58 -9.95
N HIS A 143 10.16 -9.42 -8.99
CA HIS A 143 11.32 -10.29 -9.14
C HIS A 143 11.05 -11.40 -10.16
N LYS A 144 11.98 -11.60 -11.10
CA LYS A 144 11.93 -12.72 -12.06
C LYS A 144 12.08 -14.09 -11.39
N ARG A 145 12.68 -14.13 -10.20
CA ARG A 145 12.84 -15.30 -9.34
C ARG A 145 12.60 -14.88 -7.88
N PRO A 146 11.38 -14.99 -7.37
CA PRO A 146 11.09 -14.60 -6.00
C PRO A 146 11.61 -15.70 -5.07
N GLU A 147 12.82 -15.55 -4.54
CA GLU A 147 13.31 -16.47 -3.50
C GLU A 147 12.80 -16.09 -2.11
N ARG A 148 12.42 -14.81 -1.88
CA ARG A 148 11.91 -14.31 -0.58
C ARG A 148 10.88 -13.20 -0.69
N GLU A 149 11.13 -12.17 -1.51
CA GLU A 149 10.22 -11.04 -1.72
C GLU A 149 9.75 -11.03 -3.19
N PRO A 150 8.45 -10.84 -3.46
CA PRO A 150 7.92 -10.80 -4.83
C PRO A 150 8.20 -9.48 -5.55
N PHE A 151 8.42 -8.40 -4.80
CA PHE A 151 8.60 -7.04 -5.31
C PHE A 151 9.81 -6.35 -4.69
N SER A 152 10.41 -5.43 -5.45
CA SER A 152 11.42 -4.49 -4.94
C SER A 152 11.06 -3.07 -5.34
N ALA A 153 11.06 -2.17 -4.35
CA ALA A 153 11.06 -0.73 -4.60
C ALA A 153 12.44 -0.35 -5.13
N PHE A 154 12.51 0.33 -6.26
CA PHE A 154 13.80 0.65 -6.91
C PHE A 154 13.96 2.13 -7.29
N LYS A 155 12.87 2.90 -7.24
CA LYS A 155 12.85 4.32 -7.58
C LYS A 155 11.85 5.02 -6.68
N LEU A 156 12.22 6.20 -6.19
CA LEU A 156 11.29 7.16 -5.58
C LEU A 156 11.21 8.37 -6.51
N VAL A 157 10.00 8.78 -6.87
CA VAL A 157 9.71 10.04 -7.55
C VAL A 157 9.08 10.98 -6.53
N ILE A 158 9.49 12.23 -6.53
CA ILE A 158 8.89 13.27 -5.69
C ILE A 158 8.26 14.27 -6.66
N GLU A 159 6.94 14.39 -6.58
CA GLU A 159 6.15 15.26 -7.43
C GLU A 159 5.60 16.42 -6.62
N PHE A 160 5.44 17.57 -7.27
CA PHE A 160 4.89 18.78 -6.66
C PHE A 160 3.62 19.16 -7.43
N LEU A 161 2.50 19.22 -6.72
CA LEU A 161 1.17 19.55 -7.23
C LEU A 161 1.01 21.05 -7.53
#